data_AF-A0A418QZ24-F1
#
_entry.id   AF-A0A418QZ24-F1
#
_cell.length_a   1.000
_cell.length_b   1.000
_cell.length_c   1.000
_cell.angle_alpha   90.00
_cell.angle_beta   90.00
_cell.angle_gamma   90.00
#
_symmetry.space_group_name_H-M   'P 1'
#
loop_
_entity.id
_entity.type
_entity.pdbx_description
1 polymer ?
#
loop_
_entity_poly.entity_id
_entity_poly.type
_entity_poly.pdbx_seq_one_letter_code
_entity_poly.pdbx_strand_id
1 'polypeptide(L)'
;MMKPLLTLTLALLTLTTATYAQTGPVKVEVRQTNGRYELRRGGQPYFIKGAGGGQFPERVRAYGGNSLRTWSTNGAEKVLAEARQNGLTVMLGLDVARERHGFDYNNPQAVAAQLAKVRAEVLKSLSE
;
A
#
# COMPACT_ATOMS: atom_id res chain seq x y z
N MET A 1 18.42 -30.25 57.18
CA MET A 1 17.79 -29.06 56.58
C MET A 1 18.72 -28.50 55.52
N MET A 2 18.48 -28.80 54.23
CA MET A 2 18.88 -28.05 53.02
C MET A 2 18.54 -28.92 51.80
N LYS A 3 17.83 -28.31 50.84
CA LYS A 3 16.99 -28.94 49.79
C LYS A 3 17.83 -29.48 48.61
N PRO A 4 17.33 -30.49 47.86
CA PRO A 4 17.98 -30.96 46.65
C PRO A 4 17.83 -29.94 45.51
N LEU A 5 18.88 -29.88 44.73
CA LEU A 5 19.12 -29.08 43.54
C LEU A 5 18.05 -29.39 42.47
N LEU A 6 17.14 -28.45 42.20
CA LEU A 6 16.19 -28.53 41.10
C LEU A 6 16.73 -27.67 39.95
N THR A 7 17.50 -28.28 39.06
CA THR A 7 17.92 -27.70 37.77
C THR A 7 16.69 -27.45 36.91
N LEU A 8 16.28 -26.17 36.85
CA LEU A 8 15.22 -25.70 35.96
C LEU A 8 15.84 -25.46 34.57
N THR A 9 15.87 -26.49 33.73
CA THR A 9 16.15 -26.35 32.30
C THR A 9 15.02 -25.57 31.64
N LEU A 10 15.26 -24.27 31.43
CA LEU A 10 14.40 -23.39 30.64
C LEU A 10 14.53 -23.80 29.17
N ALA A 11 13.59 -24.61 28.68
CA ALA A 11 13.47 -24.92 27.26
C ALA A 11 13.09 -23.63 26.52
N LEU A 12 14.11 -22.98 25.94
CA LEU A 12 13.96 -21.82 25.06
C LEU A 12 13.31 -22.32 23.76
N LEU A 13 11.98 -22.33 23.75
CA LEU A 13 11.19 -22.65 22.55
C LEU A 13 11.40 -21.49 21.56
N THR A 14 12.44 -21.63 20.72
CA THR A 14 12.65 -20.74 19.58
C THR A 14 11.48 -20.91 18.63
N LEU A 15 10.44 -20.09 18.78
CA LEU A 15 9.45 -19.85 17.74
C LEU A 15 10.19 -19.20 16.58
N THR A 16 10.80 -20.01 15.73
CA THR A 16 11.16 -19.62 14.38
C THR A 16 9.85 -19.37 13.65
N THR A 17 9.32 -18.15 13.74
CA THR A 17 8.34 -17.68 12.79
C THR A 17 9.03 -17.69 11.44
N ALA A 18 8.82 -18.77 10.68
CA ALA A 18 9.16 -18.80 9.28
C ALA A 18 8.43 -17.61 8.65
N THR A 19 9.19 -16.54 8.41
CA THR A 19 8.72 -15.39 7.65
C THR A 19 8.57 -15.89 6.23
N TYR A 20 7.40 -16.44 5.92
CA TYR A 20 7.01 -16.67 4.55
C TYR A 20 7.08 -15.32 3.87
N ALA A 21 8.09 -15.13 3.02
CA ALA A 21 8.15 -14.01 2.12
C ALA A 21 6.85 -14.05 1.32
N GLN A 22 5.97 -13.08 1.53
CA GLN A 22 4.73 -13.01 0.79
C GLN A 22 5.08 -12.71 -0.66
N THR A 23 4.96 -13.73 -1.52
CA THR A 23 5.35 -13.69 -2.94
C THR A 23 4.34 -12.99 -3.83
N GLY A 24 3.28 -12.39 -3.26
CA GLY A 24 2.22 -11.73 -4.00
C GLY A 24 1.76 -10.41 -3.36
N PRO A 25 0.84 -9.69 -4.01
CA PRO A 25 0.34 -8.42 -3.50
C PRO A 25 -0.20 -8.55 -2.08
N VAL A 26 0.12 -7.56 -1.23
CA VAL A 26 -0.44 -7.50 0.12
C VAL A 26 -1.89 -7.04 0.01
N LYS A 27 -2.83 -7.92 0.36
CA LYS A 27 -4.26 -7.60 0.35
C LYS A 27 -4.54 -6.38 1.24
N VAL A 28 -5.30 -5.42 0.68
CA VAL A 28 -5.86 -4.29 1.40
C VAL A 28 -7.38 -4.41 1.37
N GLU A 29 -8.03 -4.23 2.52
CA GLU A 29 -9.47 -4.35 2.66
C GLU A 29 -10.02 -3.30 3.62
N VAL A 30 -11.24 -2.83 3.37
CA VAL A 30 -11.99 -2.01 4.33
C VAL A 30 -12.91 -2.94 5.12
N ARG A 31 -12.84 -2.90 6.45
CA ARG A 31 -13.74 -3.65 7.33
C ARG A 31 -14.59 -2.72 8.16
N GLN A 32 -15.85 -3.11 8.36
CA GLN A 32 -16.71 -2.48 9.33
C GLN A 32 -16.56 -3.20 10.68
N THR A 33 -16.35 -2.48 11.77
CA THR A 33 -16.23 -3.03 13.12
C THR A 33 -16.83 -2.04 14.11
N ASN A 34 -17.82 -2.47 14.89
CA ASN A 34 -18.51 -1.63 15.88
C ASN A 34 -19.03 -0.30 15.31
N GLY A 35 -19.63 -0.33 14.12
CA GLY A 35 -20.16 0.86 13.43
C GLY A 35 -19.10 1.79 12.82
N ARG A 36 -17.80 1.44 12.88
CA ARG A 36 -16.69 2.20 12.29
C ARG A 36 -16.07 1.44 11.12
N TYR A 37 -15.37 2.16 10.24
CA TYR A 37 -14.60 1.56 9.14
C TYR A 37 -13.11 1.62 9.43
N GLU A 38 -12.40 0.54 9.15
CA GLU A 38 -10.96 0.41 9.29
C GLU A 38 -10.36 -0.15 7.99
N LEU A 39 -9.27 0.47 7.53
CA LEU A 39 -8.46 -0.08 6.46
C LEU A 39 -7.48 -1.10 7.05
N ARG A 40 -7.43 -2.31 6.51
CA ARG A 40 -6.49 -3.36 6.91
C ARG A 40 -5.58 -3.73 5.76
N ARG A 41 -4.29 -3.88 6.03
CA ARG A 41 -3.27 -4.30 5.07
C ARG A 41 -2.59 -5.56 5.60
N GLY A 42 -2.67 -6.66 4.85
CA GLY A 42 -2.14 -7.96 5.28
C GLY A 42 -2.78 -8.44 6.59
N GLY A 43 -4.06 -8.11 6.81
CA GLY A 43 -4.77 -8.44 8.04
C GLY A 43 -4.41 -7.60 9.26
N GLN A 44 -3.57 -6.55 9.13
CA GLN A 44 -3.23 -5.63 10.20
C GLN A 44 -3.92 -4.26 10.01
N PRO A 45 -4.34 -3.58 11.09
CA PRO A 45 -4.85 -2.21 11.01
C PRO A 45 -3.87 -1.28 10.29
N TYR A 46 -4.36 -0.46 9.37
CA TYR A 46 -3.54 0.43 8.54
C TYR A 46 -4.12 1.85 8.52
N PHE A 47 -3.70 2.68 9.47
CA PHE A 47 -4.05 4.09 9.47
C PHE A 47 -3.11 4.87 8.55
N ILE A 48 -3.67 5.63 7.60
CA ILE A 48 -2.90 6.38 6.60
C ILE A 48 -2.31 7.66 7.23
N LYS A 49 -0.97 7.76 7.21
CA LYS A 49 -0.19 8.94 7.56
C LYS A 49 0.53 9.43 6.30
N GLY A 50 -0.28 9.89 5.34
CA GLY A 50 0.16 10.10 3.97
C GLY A 50 0.64 11.52 3.66
N ALA A 51 1.52 11.64 2.68
CA ALA A 51 1.90 12.90 2.04
C ALA A 51 1.48 12.92 0.56
N GLY A 52 1.21 14.11 0.02
CA GLY A 52 0.94 14.30 -1.42
C GLY A 52 2.23 14.43 -2.22
N GLY A 53 2.29 13.78 -3.38
CA GLY A 53 3.46 13.77 -4.26
C GLY A 53 4.24 12.46 -4.20
N GLY A 54 5.45 12.50 -4.77
CA GLY A 54 6.39 11.37 -4.80
C GLY A 54 7.85 11.77 -4.58
N GLN A 55 8.10 13.02 -4.20
CA GLN A 55 9.46 13.52 -3.95
C GLN A 55 9.82 13.40 -2.47
N PHE A 56 11.10 13.16 -2.19
CA PHE A 56 11.66 13.06 -0.83
C PHE A 56 10.97 12.01 0.08
N PRO A 57 10.76 10.76 -0.38
CA PRO A 57 10.12 9.72 0.42
C PRO A 57 10.86 9.41 1.74
N GLU A 58 12.18 9.61 1.77
CA GLU A 58 13.00 9.49 2.96
C GLU A 58 12.57 10.47 4.06
N ARG A 59 12.16 11.69 3.70
CA ARG A 59 11.66 12.69 4.65
C ARG A 59 10.29 12.32 5.18
N VAL A 60 9.40 11.81 4.31
CA VAL A 60 8.08 11.34 4.72
C VAL A 60 8.23 10.23 5.77
N ARG A 61 9.12 9.27 5.53
CA ARG A 61 9.46 8.24 6.52
C ARG A 61 10.03 8.85 7.81
N ALA A 62 11.02 9.75 7.69
CA ALA A 62 11.68 10.36 8.84
C ALA A 62 10.72 11.15 9.75
N TYR A 63 9.64 11.71 9.19
CA TYR A 63 8.61 12.42 9.94
C TYR A 63 7.43 11.55 10.38
N GLY A 64 7.54 10.22 10.26
CA GLY A 64 6.54 9.27 10.75
C GLY A 64 5.37 9.02 9.78
N GLY A 65 5.50 9.45 8.52
CA GLY A 65 4.58 9.08 7.45
C GLY A 65 4.77 7.64 6.97
N ASN A 66 3.71 7.06 6.41
CA ASN A 66 3.72 5.67 5.92
C ASN A 66 3.26 5.51 4.46
N SER A 67 2.88 6.62 3.81
CA SER A 67 2.31 6.56 2.47
C SER A 67 2.47 7.85 1.67
N LEU A 68 2.32 7.70 0.35
CA LEU A 68 2.35 8.76 -0.64
C LEU A 68 1.07 8.73 -1.49
N ARG A 69 0.72 9.87 -2.10
CA ARG A 69 -0.37 9.98 -3.08
C ARG A 69 0.11 10.68 -4.34
N THR A 70 -0.07 10.06 -5.50
CA THR A 70 0.11 10.72 -6.80
C THR A 70 -1.23 11.08 -7.43
N TRP A 71 -1.20 11.84 -8.52
CA TRP A 71 -2.40 12.25 -9.27
C TRP A 71 -2.56 11.53 -10.61
N SER A 72 -1.55 10.79 -11.03
CA SER A 72 -1.52 10.00 -12.26
C SER A 72 -0.51 8.85 -12.11
N THR A 73 -0.46 8.00 -13.13
CA THR A 73 0.54 6.93 -13.29
C THR A 73 1.85 7.44 -13.92
N ASN A 74 1.95 8.74 -14.22
CA ASN A 74 3.18 9.33 -14.76
C ASN A 74 4.30 9.21 -13.72
N GLY A 75 5.40 8.54 -14.09
CA GLY A 75 6.52 8.28 -13.20
C GLY A 75 6.24 7.24 -12.11
N ALA A 76 5.19 6.42 -12.26
CA ALA A 76 4.81 5.37 -11.30
C ALA A 76 6.01 4.48 -10.92
N GLU A 77 6.74 3.96 -11.89
CA GLU A 77 7.90 3.07 -11.67
C GLU A 77 8.89 3.65 -10.66
N LYS A 78 9.32 4.90 -10.87
CA LYS A 78 10.24 5.60 -9.98
C LYS A 78 9.63 5.79 -8.59
N VAL A 79 8.41 6.32 -8.52
CA VAL A 79 7.74 6.61 -7.23
C VAL A 79 7.51 5.32 -6.43
N LEU A 80 7.09 4.24 -7.09
CA LEU A 80 6.86 2.94 -6.47
C LEU A 80 8.17 2.32 -5.98
N ALA A 81 9.24 2.39 -6.77
CA ALA A 81 10.56 1.91 -6.38
C ALA A 81 11.11 2.68 -5.16
N GLU A 82 11.08 4.01 -5.18
CA GLU A 82 11.57 4.85 -4.08
C GLU A 82 10.71 4.71 -2.82
N ALA A 83 9.38 4.61 -2.96
CA ALA A 83 8.48 4.33 -1.85
C ALA A 83 8.79 2.98 -1.20
N ARG A 84 9.01 1.94 -2.01
CA ARG A 84 9.37 0.58 -1.55
C ARG A 84 10.68 0.58 -0.77
N GLN A 85 11.72 1.27 -1.27
CA GLN A 85 12.99 1.44 -0.58
C GLN A 85 12.82 2.13 0.79
N ASN A 86 11.83 3.02 0.91
CA ASN A 86 11.53 3.75 2.14
C ASN A 86 10.46 3.09 3.03
N GLY A 87 9.95 1.91 2.66
CA GLY A 87 8.89 1.23 3.41
C GLY A 87 7.55 1.97 3.40
N LEU A 88 7.29 2.77 2.37
CA LEU A 88 6.05 3.53 2.17
C LEU A 88 5.12 2.80 1.19
N THR A 89 3.81 3.00 1.34
CA THR A 89 2.82 2.60 0.31
C THR A 89 2.45 3.77 -0.58
N VAL A 90 2.01 3.53 -1.82
CA VAL A 90 1.57 4.60 -2.72
C VAL A 90 0.10 4.41 -3.08
N MET A 91 -0.71 5.46 -2.88
CA MET A 91 -2.00 5.60 -3.55
C MET A 91 -1.74 6.22 -4.92
N LEU A 92 -1.58 5.35 -5.92
CA LEU A 92 -1.30 5.74 -7.30
C LEU A 92 -2.56 6.31 -7.95
N GLY A 93 -2.49 7.56 -8.42
CA GLY A 93 -3.61 8.21 -9.08
C GLY A 93 -3.83 7.69 -10.50
N LEU A 94 -5.08 7.63 -10.93
CA LEU A 94 -5.46 7.43 -12.33
C LEU A 94 -5.95 8.77 -12.87
N ASP A 95 -5.35 9.25 -13.96
CA ASP A 95 -5.74 10.54 -14.54
C ASP A 95 -6.95 10.37 -15.44
N VAL A 96 -8.12 10.66 -14.87
CA VAL A 96 -9.41 10.62 -15.57
C VAL A 96 -9.76 12.04 -16.04
N ALA A 97 -10.15 12.16 -17.31
CA ALA A 97 -10.55 13.41 -17.94
C ALA A 97 -11.78 14.02 -17.25
N ARG A 98 -11.91 15.34 -17.32
CA ARG A 98 -12.93 16.10 -16.58
C ARG A 98 -13.76 16.94 -17.55
N GLU A 99 -15.06 17.05 -17.29
CA GLU A 99 -15.97 17.87 -18.12
C GLU A 99 -15.57 19.33 -18.19
N ARG A 100 -15.09 19.89 -17.07
CA ARG A 100 -14.59 21.27 -17.01
C ARG A 100 -13.43 21.56 -17.98
N HIS A 101 -12.79 20.52 -18.53
CA HIS A 101 -11.69 20.60 -19.49
C HIS A 101 -12.11 20.12 -20.89
N GLY A 102 -13.41 20.01 -21.15
CA GLY A 102 -13.97 19.69 -22.47
C GLY A 102 -14.21 18.21 -22.74
N PHE A 103 -14.07 17.31 -21.75
CA PHE A 103 -14.46 15.91 -21.93
C PHE A 103 -15.98 15.77 -21.89
N ASP A 104 -16.57 15.11 -22.88
CA ASP A 104 -18.02 14.86 -22.91
C ASP A 104 -18.34 13.43 -22.44
N TYR A 105 -18.93 13.29 -21.24
CA TYR A 105 -19.35 11.98 -20.73
C TYR A 105 -20.59 11.42 -21.43
N ASN A 106 -21.28 12.22 -22.25
CA ASN A 106 -22.37 11.72 -23.10
C ASN A 106 -21.84 11.11 -24.41
N ASN A 107 -20.54 11.23 -24.71
CA ASN A 107 -19.92 10.59 -25.86
C ASN A 107 -19.44 9.17 -25.49
N PRO A 108 -20.15 8.10 -25.88
CA PRO A 108 -19.80 6.74 -25.48
C PRO A 108 -18.45 6.28 -26.05
N GLN A 109 -18.03 6.80 -27.21
CA GLN A 109 -16.74 6.43 -27.80
C GLN A 109 -15.58 7.03 -27.00
N ALA A 110 -15.72 8.28 -26.55
CA ALA A 110 -14.73 8.94 -25.69
C ALA A 110 -14.59 8.23 -24.33
N VAL A 111 -15.72 7.84 -23.73
CA VAL A 111 -15.74 7.07 -22.47
C VAL A 111 -15.09 5.71 -22.64
N ALA A 112 -15.38 4.99 -23.74
CA ALA A 112 -14.77 3.69 -24.02
C ALA A 112 -13.25 3.79 -24.22
N ALA A 113 -12.77 4.81 -24.93
CA ALA A 113 -11.35 5.06 -25.13
C ALA A 113 -10.63 5.37 -23.80
N GLN A 114 -11.23 6.22 -22.96
CA GLN A 114 -10.70 6.50 -21.61
C GLN A 114 -10.64 5.25 -20.74
N LEU A 115 -11.69 4.43 -20.74
CA LEU A 115 -11.73 3.18 -19.98
C LEU A 115 -10.63 2.22 -20.44
N ALA A 116 -10.43 2.08 -21.75
CA ALA A 116 -9.37 1.24 -22.30
C ALA A 116 -7.97 1.72 -21.86
N LYS A 117 -7.72 3.03 -21.92
CA LYS A 117 -6.48 3.65 -21.43
C LYS A 117 -6.26 3.36 -19.94
N VAL A 118 -7.24 3.66 -19.09
CA VAL A 118 -7.15 3.45 -17.64
C VAL A 118 -6.90 1.98 -17.30
N ARG A 119 -7.56 1.03 -17.99
CA ARG A 119 -7.31 -0.41 -17.82
C ARG A 119 -5.87 -0.78 -18.13
N ALA A 120 -5.31 -0.27 -19.22
CA ALA A 120 -3.92 -0.53 -19.59
C ALA A 120 -2.93 0.01 -18.53
N GLU A 121 -3.20 1.20 -17.98
CA GLU A 121 -2.40 1.78 -16.89
C GLU A 121 -2.42 0.93 -15.62
N VAL A 122 -3.59 0.41 -15.24
CA VAL A 122 -3.73 -0.49 -14.08
C VAL A 122 -2.95 -1.79 -14.30
N LEU A 123 -3.09 -2.41 -15.48
CA LEU A 123 -2.39 -3.67 -15.79
C LEU A 123 -0.88 -3.51 -15.80
N LYS A 124 -0.36 -2.39 -16.34
CA LYS A 124 1.07 -2.06 -16.29
C LYS A 124 1.56 -1.93 -14.84
N SER A 125 0.77 -1.31 -13.97
CA SER A 125 1.17 -1.07 -12.58
C SER A 125 1.21 -2.34 -11.71
N LEU A 126 0.62 -3.45 -12.18
CA LEU A 126 0.68 -4.75 -11.49
C LEU A 126 1.99 -5.53 -11.76
N SER A 127 2.74 -5.14 -12.79
CA SER A 127 4.03 -5.77 -13.12
C SER A 127 5.26 -5.10 -12.48
N GLU A 128 5.07 -4.00 -11.73
CA GLU A 128 6.13 -3.22 -11.09
C GLU A 128 6.27 -3.52 -9.59
#